data_AF-A0A914C356-F1
#
_entry.id   AF-A0A914C356-F1
#
_cell.length_a   1.000
_cell.length_b   1.000
_cell.length_c   1.000
_cell.angle_alpha   90.00
_cell.angle_beta   90.00
_cell.angle_gamma   90.00
#
_symmetry.space_group_name_H-M   'P 1'
#
loop_
_entity.id
_entity.type
_entity.pdbx_description
1 polymer ?
#
loop_
_entity_poly.entity_id
_entity_poly.type
_entity_poly.pdbx_seq_one_letter_code
_entity_poly.pdbx_strand_id
1 'polypeptide(L)'
;MGTDQPEYNYTVSWYENMPVDHFSYTNGDVFDLKFVYNLDYYEEGGPIFFYTGNQERIEVFINNTGIIWDIAPLFKAAVVFAEHRYYGDTKPYGNNSYDV
;
A
#
# COMPACT_ATOMS: atom_id res chain seq x y z
N MET A 1 -10.68 -21.42 -7.99
CA MET A 1 -10.91 -20.59 -6.79
C MET A 1 -9.60 -20.59 -6.04
N GLY A 2 -8.80 -19.53 -6.23
CA GLY A 2 -7.46 -19.42 -5.66
C GLY A 2 -7.55 -19.23 -4.15
N THR A 3 -6.60 -19.81 -3.43
CA THR A 3 -6.55 -19.86 -1.96
C THR A 3 -6.44 -18.46 -1.36
N ASP A 4 -7.20 -18.19 -0.29
CA ASP A 4 -7.13 -16.96 0.54
C ASP A 4 -5.82 -16.87 1.36
N GLN A 5 -4.69 -17.33 0.81
CA GLN A 5 -3.38 -17.23 1.44
C GLN A 5 -2.51 -16.31 0.58
N PRO A 6 -1.88 -15.29 1.16
CA PRO A 6 -0.96 -14.45 0.40
C PRO A 6 0.21 -15.32 -0.09
N GLU A 7 0.44 -15.30 -1.41
CA GLU A 7 1.56 -16.02 -2.03
C GLU A 7 2.91 -15.43 -1.61
N TYR A 8 2.91 -14.16 -1.21
CA TYR A 8 4.09 -13.40 -0.86
C TYR A 8 4.14 -13.06 0.63
N ASN A 9 5.34 -13.09 1.20
CA ASN A 9 5.60 -12.60 2.56
C ASN A 9 5.63 -11.06 2.56
N TYR A 10 4.87 -10.42 3.45
CA TYR A 10 4.92 -8.97 3.64
C TYR A 10 4.46 -8.57 5.05
N THR A 11 4.87 -7.39 5.47
CA THR A 11 4.39 -6.75 6.70
C THR A 11 3.39 -5.66 6.36
N VAL A 12 2.25 -5.63 7.05
CA VAL A 12 1.28 -4.53 6.99
C VAL A 12 1.73 -3.42 7.93
N SER A 13 1.67 -2.19 7.46
CA SER A 13 1.98 -0.99 8.24
C SER A 13 1.09 0.17 7.83
N TRP A 14 1.20 1.28 8.56
CA TRP A 14 0.32 2.44 8.43
C TRP A 14 1.15 3.71 8.45
N TYR A 15 0.95 4.57 7.47
CA TYR A 15 1.45 5.94 7.51
C TYR A 15 0.43 6.80 8.23
N GLU A 16 0.76 7.14 9.47
CA GLU A 16 -0.13 7.87 10.36
C GLU A 16 -0.26 9.35 9.97
N ASN A 17 -1.43 9.92 10.23
CA ASN A 17 -1.70 11.36 10.04
C ASN A 17 -1.54 11.87 8.59
N MET A 18 -1.91 11.08 7.57
CA MET A 18 -2.00 11.53 6.19
C MET A 18 -3.06 12.64 6.06
N PRO A 19 -2.74 13.82 5.49
CA PRO A 19 -3.72 14.88 5.31
C PRO A 19 -4.91 14.41 4.47
N VAL A 20 -6.13 14.71 4.92
CA VAL A 20 -7.30 14.42 4.11
C VAL A 20 -7.32 15.30 2.86
N ASP A 21 -6.93 16.56 3.00
CA ASP A 21 -6.88 17.52 1.89
C ASP A 21 -5.44 18.02 1.71
N HIS A 22 -4.87 17.75 0.53
CA HIS A 22 -3.54 18.24 0.15
C HIS A 22 -3.62 19.53 -0.69
N PHE A 23 -4.82 20.00 -1.01
CA PHE A 23 -5.09 21.13 -1.90
C PHE A 23 -5.63 22.35 -1.16
N SER A 24 -5.99 22.20 0.11
CA SER A 24 -6.40 23.29 1.02
C SER A 24 -5.57 23.29 2.30
N TYR A 25 -5.38 24.48 2.86
CA TYR A 25 -4.75 24.68 4.18
C TYR A 25 -5.78 24.77 5.33
N THR A 26 -7.07 24.74 5.03
CA THR A 26 -8.12 24.95 6.04
C THR A 26 -8.65 23.66 6.65
N ASN A 27 -8.49 22.53 5.96
CA ASN A 27 -8.89 21.23 6.46
C ASN A 27 -7.69 20.59 7.19
N GLY A 28 -7.82 20.42 8.51
CA GLY A 28 -6.82 19.78 9.36
C GLY A 28 -7.08 18.30 9.61
N ASP A 29 -8.10 17.72 8.98
CA ASP A 29 -8.42 16.30 9.13
C ASP A 29 -7.30 15.43 8.60
N VAL A 30 -7.07 14.31 9.28
CA VAL A 30 -6.07 13.32 8.90
C VAL A 30 -6.63 11.91 8.96
N PHE A 31 -5.98 10.99 8.26
CA PHE A 31 -6.31 9.56 8.28
C PHE A 31 -5.03 8.72 8.21
N ASP A 32 -5.15 7.44 8.53
CA ASP A 32 -4.02 6.51 8.42
C ASP A 32 -4.05 5.79 7.07
N LEU A 33 -2.94 5.87 6.33
CA LEU A 33 -2.78 5.24 5.02
C LEU A 33 -2.18 3.85 5.18
N LYS A 34 -2.91 2.80 4.78
CA LYS A 34 -2.37 1.43 4.78
C LYS A 34 -1.33 1.28 3.68
N PHE A 35 -0.22 0.64 4.03
CA PHE A 35 0.73 0.12 3.06
C PHE A 35 1.25 -1.24 3.53
N VAL A 36 1.84 -1.99 2.61
CA VAL A 36 2.61 -3.18 2.96
C VAL A 36 4.02 -3.05 2.44
N TYR A 37 4.94 -3.75 3.08
CA TYR A 37 6.32 -3.80 2.64
C TYR A 37 6.95 -5.18 2.83
N ASN A 38 7.98 -5.46 2.04
CA ASN A 38 8.87 -6.60 2.19
C ASN A 38 10.33 -6.12 2.05
N LEU A 39 11.19 -6.56 2.95
CA LEU A 39 12.62 -6.23 2.98
C LEU A 39 13.52 -7.46 2.82
N ASP A 40 12.96 -8.63 2.51
CA ASP A 40 13.71 -9.91 2.51
C ASP A 40 14.87 -9.89 1.51
N TYR A 41 14.76 -9.10 0.44
CA TYR A 41 15.77 -8.95 -0.61
C TYR A 41 16.49 -7.60 -0.61
N TYR A 42 16.12 -6.69 0.30
CA TYR A 42 16.69 -5.35 0.32
C TYR A 42 18.15 -5.39 0.79
N GLU A 43 19.04 -4.75 0.02
CA GLU A 43 20.41 -4.45 0.46
C GLU A 43 20.62 -2.93 0.47
N GLU A 44 21.50 -2.44 1.34
CA GLU A 44 21.79 -1.00 1.45
C GLU A 44 22.22 -0.44 0.08
N GLY A 45 21.57 0.66 -0.34
CA GLY A 45 21.76 1.26 -1.67
C GLY A 45 20.89 0.66 -2.78
N GLY A 46 20.13 -0.40 -2.51
CA GLY A 46 19.13 -0.96 -3.42
C GLY A 46 17.90 -0.03 -3.60
N PRO A 47 17.13 -0.21 -4.69
CA PRO A 47 15.96 0.62 -4.96
C PRO A 47 14.76 0.21 -4.11
N ILE A 48 13.72 1.05 -4.12
CA ILE A 48 12.39 0.70 -3.64
C ILE A 48 11.48 0.50 -4.86
N PHE A 49 10.90 -0.68 -4.99
CA PHE A 49 9.80 -0.90 -5.92
C PHE A 49 8.50 -0.53 -5.23
N PHE A 50 7.89 0.56 -5.71
CA PHE A 50 6.71 1.15 -5.11
C PHE A 50 5.51 0.98 -6.06
N TYR A 51 4.54 0.16 -5.66
CA TYR A 51 3.27 0.03 -6.36
C TYR A 51 2.26 1.05 -5.82
N THR A 52 1.74 1.88 -6.72
CA THR A 52 0.66 2.81 -6.42
C THR A 52 -0.67 2.07 -6.53
N GLY A 53 -1.23 1.64 -5.39
CA GLY A 53 -2.55 1.03 -5.35
C GLY A 53 -3.59 1.84 -6.11
N ASN A 54 -4.62 1.16 -6.61
CA ASN A 54 -5.68 1.74 -7.42
C ASN A 54 -7.06 1.38 -6.83
N GLN A 55 -8.06 1.06 -7.64
CA GLN A 55 -9.47 1.08 -7.23
C GLN A 55 -9.96 -0.18 -6.48
N GLU A 56 -9.12 -0.80 -5.67
CA GLU A 56 -9.46 -2.01 -4.90
C GLU A 56 -8.58 -2.12 -3.64
N ARG A 57 -8.91 -3.07 -2.77
CA ARG A 57 -8.04 -3.53 -1.67
C ARG A 57 -6.63 -3.87 -2.14
N ILE A 58 -5.61 -3.47 -1.37
CA ILE A 58 -4.21 -3.65 -1.75
C ILE A 58 -3.80 -5.12 -1.92
N GLU A 59 -4.46 -6.05 -1.20
CA GLU A 59 -4.18 -7.49 -1.32
C GLU A 59 -4.46 -8.06 -2.71
N VAL A 60 -5.41 -7.48 -3.45
CA VAL A 60 -5.69 -7.87 -4.82
C VAL A 60 -4.47 -7.57 -5.70
N PHE A 61 -3.84 -6.41 -5.53
CA PHE A 61 -2.69 -6.03 -6.35
C PHE A 61 -1.41 -6.76 -5.95
N ILE A 62 -1.21 -7.04 -4.65
CA ILE A 62 -0.12 -7.86 -4.15
C ILE A 62 -0.09 -9.22 -4.85
N ASN A 63 -1.25 -9.89 -4.92
CA ASN A 63 -1.37 -11.24 -5.48
C ASN A 63 -1.39 -11.28 -7.02
N ASN A 64 -1.63 -10.16 -7.70
CA ASN A 64 -1.75 -10.13 -9.17
C ASN A 64 -0.63 -9.34 -9.87
N THR A 65 0.31 -8.74 -9.11
CA THR A 65 1.46 -7.99 -9.65
C THR A 65 2.77 -8.75 -9.40
N GLY A 66 2.81 -10.02 -9.83
CA GLY A 66 3.91 -10.94 -9.58
C GLY A 66 5.29 -10.40 -9.99
N ILE A 67 5.34 -9.64 -11.09
CA ILE A 67 6.61 -9.12 -11.63
C ILE A 67 7.40 -8.31 -10.60
N ILE A 68 6.76 -7.51 -9.73
CA ILE A 68 7.46 -6.70 -8.72
C ILE A 68 8.20 -7.60 -7.72
N TRP A 69 7.61 -8.73 -7.35
CA TRP A 69 8.20 -9.72 -6.46
C TRP A 69 9.32 -10.49 -7.15
N ASP A 70 9.10 -10.92 -8.40
CA ASP A 70 10.05 -11.72 -9.17
C ASP A 70 11.37 -11.00 -9.43
N ILE A 71 11.33 -9.68 -9.65
CA ILE A 71 12.53 -8.89 -9.93
C ILE A 71 13.19 -8.31 -8.68
N ALA A 72 12.52 -8.26 -7.51
CA ALA A 72 13.10 -7.69 -6.29
C ALA A 72 14.45 -8.32 -5.88
N PRO A 73 14.65 -9.66 -5.93
CA PRO A 73 15.94 -10.29 -5.65
C PRO A 73 17.08 -9.86 -6.59
N LEU A 74 16.76 -9.62 -7.87
CA LEU A 74 17.75 -9.23 -8.87
C LEU A 74 18.28 -7.82 -8.62
N PHE A 75 17.40 -6.92 -8.19
CA PHE A 75 17.74 -5.51 -7.96
C PHE A 75 18.13 -5.19 -6.52
N LYS A 76 18.06 -6.18 -5.63
CA LYS A 76 18.24 -5.98 -4.18
C LYS A 76 17.24 -4.97 -3.62
N ALA A 77 16.01 -5.04 -4.12
CA ALA A 77 15.00 -4.02 -3.91
C ALA A 77 14.18 -4.29 -2.65
N ALA A 78 13.81 -3.22 -1.95
CA ALA A 78 12.66 -3.25 -1.06
C ALA A 78 11.37 -3.21 -1.89
N VAL A 79 10.33 -3.89 -1.43
CA VAL A 79 9.01 -3.87 -2.08
C VAL A 79 8.04 -3.14 -1.19
N VAL A 80 7.28 -2.20 -1.76
CA VAL A 80 6.22 -1.44 -1.08
C VAL A 80 4.98 -1.39 -1.97
N PHE A 81 3.82 -1.70 -1.40
CA PHE A 81 2.52 -1.46 -2.04
C PHE A 81 1.71 -0.53 -1.14
N ALA A 82 1.37 0.66 -1.63
CA ALA A 82 0.56 1.62 -0.89
C ALA A 82 -0.90 1.54 -1.35
N GLU A 83 -1.83 1.39 -0.42
CA GLU A 83 -3.26 1.33 -0.74
C GLU A 83 -3.77 2.71 -1.16
N HIS A 84 -4.62 2.77 -2.18
CA HIS A 84 -5.20 4.04 -2.59
C HIS A 84 -6.23 4.49 -1.56
N ARG A 85 -6.24 5.78 -1.23
CA ARG A 85 -7.28 6.36 -0.37
C ARG A 85 -8.68 6.09 -0.92
N TYR A 86 -9.64 5.83 -0.02
CA TYR A 86 -11.02 5.40 -0.29
C TYR A 86 -11.17 3.94 -0.77
N TYR A 87 -10.11 3.14 -0.74
CA TYR A 87 -10.18 1.71 -1.07
C TYR A 87 -9.65 0.87 0.09
N GLY A 88 -10.13 -0.37 0.14
CA GLY A 88 -9.80 -1.32 1.19
C GLY A 88 -10.01 -0.81 2.60
N ASP A 89 -8.95 -0.86 3.41
CA ASP A 89 -8.99 -0.42 4.80
C ASP A 89 -8.60 1.08 4.93
N THR A 90 -8.05 1.67 3.87
CA THR A 90 -7.68 3.08 3.80
C THR A 90 -8.90 3.97 3.52
N LYS A 91 -9.59 4.33 4.59
CA LYS A 91 -10.82 5.12 4.55
C LYS A 91 -10.68 6.42 5.35
N PRO A 92 -10.57 7.59 4.69
CA PRO A 92 -10.33 8.86 5.38
C PRO A 92 -11.29 9.20 6.52
N TYR A 93 -12.54 8.75 6.41
CA TYR A 93 -13.60 8.96 7.40
C TYR A 93 -14.23 7.63 7.85
N GLY A 94 -13.47 6.53 7.78
CA GLY A 94 -13.99 5.20 8.11
C GLY A 94 -15.22 4.82 7.27
N ASN A 95 -16.28 4.34 7.91
CA ASN A 95 -17.53 3.97 7.21
C ASN A 95 -18.21 5.14 6.52
N ASN A 96 -17.96 6.37 6.97
CA ASN A 96 -18.58 7.58 6.41
C ASN A 96 -17.80 8.13 5.20
N SER A 97 -16.75 7.44 4.74
CA SER A 97 -15.92 7.90 3.62
C SER A 97 -16.66 7.98 2.28
N TYR A 98 -17.85 7.39 2.19
CA TYR A 98 -18.69 7.42 0.98
C TYR A 98 -20.02 8.12 1.22
N ASP A 99 -20.20 8.71 2.40
CA ASP A 99 -21.38 9.52 2.68
C ASP A 99 -21.31 10.78 1.82
N VAL A 100 -22.44 11.12 1.21
CA VAL A 100 -22.62 12.28 0.33
C VAL A 100 -23.29 13.44 1.05
#